data_AF-A0A5B0N7K8-F1
#
_entry.id   AF-A0A5B0N7K8-F1
#
_cell.length_a   1.000
_cell.length_b   1.000
_cell.length_c   1.000
_cell.angle_alpha   90.00
_cell.angle_beta   90.00
_cell.angle_gamma   90.00
#
_symmetry.space_group_name_H-M   'P 1'
#
loop_
_entity.id
_entity.type
_entity.pdbx_description
1 polymer ?
#
loop_
_entity_poly.entity_id
_entity_poly.type
_entity_poly.pdbx_seq_one_letter_code
_entity_poly.pdbx_strand_id
1 'polypeptide(L)'
;MNKRSEDHTLGRRYDTTKPVTTAVKVVFTCPEPQNPDPNDDSSGLGVCLWVGANCNFTGWVSKDNFSNCGKQLYIQRKGDIMNPKYPRVIGGCDFGPDLPNEVGCFNLAVNQKLFDAFNPTEEERSTGVLSNIMTWDFNNLKGSKKQNGPN
;
A
#
# COMPACT_ATOMS: atom_id res chain seq x y z
N MET A 1 4.62 -21.57 36.05
CA MET A 1 4.58 -21.88 34.60
C MET A 1 4.51 -20.57 33.84
N ASN A 2 5.64 -20.07 33.36
CA ASN A 2 5.68 -18.84 32.56
C ASN A 2 5.22 -19.17 31.14
N LYS A 3 4.05 -18.65 30.73
CA LYS A 3 3.70 -18.53 29.31
C LYS A 3 4.69 -17.54 28.69
N ARG A 4 5.74 -18.09 28.09
CA ARG A 4 6.62 -17.40 27.15
C ARG A 4 5.69 -16.76 26.11
N SER A 5 5.66 -15.44 26.05
CA SER A 5 5.05 -14.71 24.93
C SER A 5 5.62 -15.36 23.68
N GLU A 6 4.77 -16.02 22.91
CA GLU A 6 5.14 -16.40 21.55
C GLU A 6 5.58 -15.10 20.89
N ASP A 7 6.85 -15.10 20.48
CA ASP A 7 7.42 -14.06 19.66
C ASP A 7 6.52 -14.01 18.42
N HIS A 8 5.64 -13.03 18.34
CA HIS A 8 4.77 -12.82 17.18
C HIS A 8 5.72 -12.60 16.01
N THR A 9 6.06 -13.69 15.32
CA THR A 9 6.78 -13.64 14.06
C THR A 9 5.97 -12.73 13.16
N LEU A 10 6.54 -11.55 12.88
CA LEU A 10 5.92 -10.46 12.16
C LEU A 10 5.66 -10.89 10.71
N GLY A 11 4.58 -11.63 10.51
CA GLY A 11 4.04 -11.92 9.19
C GLY A 11 3.45 -10.65 8.62
N ARG A 12 3.86 -10.30 7.41
CA ARG A 12 3.19 -9.25 6.64
C ARG A 12 1.74 -9.67 6.43
N ARG A 13 0.80 -8.71 6.50
CA ARG A 13 -0.63 -9.03 6.50
C ARG A 13 -1.25 -9.15 5.12
N TYR A 14 -0.73 -8.46 4.11
CA TYR A 14 -1.40 -8.36 2.81
C TYR A 14 -0.47 -8.73 1.66
N ASP A 15 -0.83 -9.78 0.92
CA ASP A 15 -0.24 -10.09 -0.38
C ASP A 15 -1.14 -9.56 -1.49
N THR A 16 -0.59 -8.80 -2.43
CA THR A 16 -1.32 -8.37 -3.61
C THR A 16 -1.73 -9.59 -4.42
N THR A 17 -3.02 -9.72 -4.66
CA THR A 17 -3.62 -10.84 -5.41
C THR A 17 -3.71 -10.55 -6.91
N LYS A 18 -3.52 -9.28 -7.29
CA LYS A 18 -3.36 -8.81 -8.67
C LYS A 18 -2.01 -8.12 -8.83
N PRO A 19 -1.48 -8.05 -10.07
CA PRO A 19 -0.27 -7.28 -10.35
C PRO A 19 -0.42 -5.81 -9.94
N VAL A 20 0.64 -5.24 -9.36
CA VAL A 20 0.67 -3.83 -8.97
C VAL A 20 0.88 -2.99 -10.22
N THR A 21 0.09 -1.94 -10.41
CA THR A 21 0.14 -1.13 -11.63
C THR A 21 0.19 0.37 -11.32
N THR A 22 0.63 1.14 -12.31
CA THR A 22 0.49 2.60 -12.35
C THR A 22 -0.82 3.04 -13.04
N ALA A 23 -1.49 2.14 -13.77
CA ALA A 23 -2.65 2.43 -14.60
C ALA A 23 -3.96 2.07 -13.89
N VAL A 24 -4.41 2.93 -12.98
CA VAL A 24 -5.72 2.84 -12.31
C VAL A 24 -6.45 4.18 -12.30
N LYS A 25 -7.76 4.14 -12.09
CA LYS A 25 -8.54 5.34 -11.86
C LYS A 25 -8.38 5.77 -10.40
N VAL A 26 -7.60 6.84 -10.18
CA VAL A 26 -7.62 7.55 -8.89
C VAL A 26 -8.96 8.26 -8.77
N VAL A 27 -9.76 7.87 -7.78
CA VAL A 27 -11.09 8.46 -7.55
C VAL A 27 -11.09 9.44 -6.38
N PHE A 28 -10.04 9.38 -5.54
CA PHE A 28 -9.84 10.30 -4.44
C PHE A 28 -8.35 10.58 -4.25
N THR A 29 -7.98 11.85 -4.12
CA THR A 29 -6.62 12.27 -3.79
C THR A 29 -6.59 12.70 -2.34
N CYS A 30 -5.63 12.15 -1.58
CA CYS A 30 -5.43 12.56 -0.20
C CYS A 30 -5.03 14.04 -0.13
N PRO A 31 -5.47 14.78 0.91
CA PRO A 31 -4.94 16.10 1.19
C PRO A 31 -3.43 16.03 1.41
N GLU A 32 -2.72 17.08 1.01
CA GLU A 32 -1.29 17.20 1.35
C GLU A 32 -1.12 17.20 2.88
N PRO A 33 -0.05 16.57 3.41
CA PRO A 33 0.21 16.59 4.83
C PRO A 33 0.41 18.04 5.30
N GLN A 34 -0.39 18.48 6.27
CA GLN A 34 -0.26 19.83 6.83
C GLN A 34 1.07 20.03 7.57
N ASN A 35 1.64 18.95 8.11
CA ASN A 35 2.93 18.91 8.78
C ASN A 35 3.74 17.71 8.23
N PRO A 36 4.44 17.87 7.09
CA PRO A 36 5.28 16.80 6.58
C PRO A 36 6.40 16.50 7.59
N ASP A 37 6.60 15.23 7.93
CA ASP A 37 7.72 14.81 8.76
C ASP A 37 9.01 15.12 7.99
N PRO A 38 9.93 15.96 8.51
CA PRO A 38 11.16 16.30 7.80
C PRO A 38 12.11 15.10 7.63
N ASN A 39 11.91 14.03 8.39
CA ASN A 39 12.66 12.77 8.27
C ASN A 39 11.90 11.73 7.42
N ASP A 40 10.86 12.16 6.71
CA ASP A 40 10.12 11.30 5.80
C ASP A 40 10.98 10.85 4.62
N ASP A 41 11.50 9.63 4.74
CA ASP A 41 12.28 8.97 3.72
C ASP A 41 11.44 8.50 2.52
N SER A 42 10.11 8.69 2.55
CA SER A 42 9.24 8.28 1.45
C SER A 42 9.59 8.98 0.15
N SER A 43 10.34 10.09 0.13
CA SER A 43 10.92 10.66 -1.10
C SER A 43 9.90 10.85 -2.25
N GLY A 44 8.63 11.11 -1.97
CA GLY A 44 7.57 11.20 -3.01
C GLY A 44 7.13 9.85 -3.60
N LEU A 45 7.45 8.74 -2.95
CA LEU A 45 6.92 7.40 -3.23
C LEU A 45 5.48 7.35 -2.72
N GLY A 46 4.54 7.08 -3.62
CA GLY A 46 3.12 7.15 -3.35
C GLY A 46 2.40 5.88 -3.72
N VAL A 47 1.41 5.53 -2.91
CA VAL A 47 0.47 4.43 -3.17
C VAL A 47 -0.96 4.90 -3.08
N CYS A 48 -1.79 4.26 -3.88
CA CYS A 48 -3.21 4.47 -3.91
C CYS A 48 -3.88 3.16 -3.51
N LEU A 49 -4.67 3.19 -2.44
CA LEU A 49 -5.31 2.00 -1.89
C LEU A 49 -6.73 1.87 -2.43
N TRP A 50 -7.26 0.65 -2.42
CA TRP A 50 -8.62 0.42 -2.92
C TRP A 50 -9.68 1.19 -2.14
N VAL A 51 -10.61 1.80 -2.87
CA VAL A 51 -11.70 2.62 -2.31
C VAL A 51 -12.90 1.81 -1.79
N GLY A 52 -12.98 0.53 -2.14
CA GLY A 52 -14.16 -0.30 -1.89
C GLY A 52 -15.00 -0.50 -3.15
N ALA A 53 -15.89 -1.48 -3.15
CA ALA A 53 -16.93 -1.58 -4.16
C ALA A 53 -18.10 -0.68 -3.75
N ASN A 54 -18.79 -0.14 -4.76
CA ASN A 54 -19.90 0.80 -4.57
C ASN A 54 -20.85 0.42 -3.43
N CYS A 55 -21.22 1.46 -2.66
CA CYS A 55 -22.30 1.57 -1.67
C CYS A 55 -22.33 0.64 -0.44
N ASN A 56 -21.63 -0.50 -0.38
CA ASN A 56 -21.78 -1.46 0.73
C ASN A 56 -20.49 -1.87 1.47
N PHE A 57 -19.31 -1.53 0.97
CA PHE A 57 -18.04 -1.89 1.61
C PHE A 57 -17.05 -0.72 1.58
N THR A 58 -16.57 -0.31 2.75
CA THR A 58 -15.56 0.74 2.89
C THR A 58 -14.18 0.16 2.57
N GLY A 59 -13.56 0.61 1.48
CA GLY A 59 -12.14 0.34 1.26
C GLY A 59 -11.25 1.10 2.24
N TRP A 60 -9.94 1.07 1.97
CA TRP A 60 -8.94 1.68 2.86
C TRP A 60 -8.95 3.21 2.83
N VAL A 61 -9.31 3.81 1.69
CA VAL A 61 -9.26 5.26 1.48
C VAL A 61 -10.40 5.69 0.56
N SER A 62 -11.23 6.61 1.04
CA SER A 62 -12.27 7.25 0.24
C SER A 62 -12.47 8.71 0.67
N LYS A 63 -13.36 9.43 -0.04
CA LYS A 63 -13.75 10.79 0.35
C LYS A 63 -14.35 10.85 1.77
N ASP A 64 -15.05 9.80 2.17
CA ASP A 64 -15.72 9.72 3.47
C ASP A 64 -14.86 9.00 4.53
N ASN A 65 -13.79 8.32 4.10
CA ASN A 65 -12.82 7.65 4.97
C ASN A 65 -11.39 7.93 4.48
N PHE A 66 -10.88 9.14 4.74
CA PHE A 66 -9.53 9.57 4.36
C PHE A 66 -8.53 9.46 5.52
N SER A 67 -8.90 8.75 6.57
CA SER A 67 -8.16 8.64 7.82
C SER A 67 -6.82 7.88 7.67
N ASN A 68 -6.67 7.10 6.60
CA ASN A 68 -5.42 6.44 6.21
C ASN A 68 -4.50 7.29 5.32
N CYS A 69 -4.94 8.48 4.90
CA CYS A 69 -4.11 9.39 4.11
C CYS A 69 -2.81 9.76 4.80
N GLY A 70 -1.72 9.82 4.03
CA GLY A 70 -0.40 10.17 4.52
C GLY A 70 0.26 9.09 5.39
N LYS A 71 -0.43 8.03 5.82
CA LYS A 71 0.20 6.93 6.54
C LYS A 71 1.25 6.25 5.66
N GLN A 72 2.37 5.88 6.27
CA GLN A 72 3.44 5.17 5.57
C GLN A 72 3.12 3.68 5.52
N LEU A 73 3.28 3.07 4.35
CA LEU A 73 3.25 1.62 4.19
C LEU A 73 4.68 1.07 4.16
N TYR A 74 4.79 -0.23 4.36
CA TYR A 74 5.93 -1.04 3.99
C TYR A 74 5.49 -1.90 2.80
N ILE A 75 6.25 -1.89 1.71
CA ILE A 75 5.99 -2.74 0.53
C ILE A 75 7.26 -3.48 0.16
N GLN A 76 7.13 -4.75 -0.18
CA GLN A 76 8.23 -5.58 -0.59
C GLN A 76 7.85 -6.51 -1.73
N ARG A 77 8.75 -6.65 -2.70
CA ARG A 77 8.68 -7.65 -3.76
C ARG A 77 9.02 -9.04 -3.23
N LYS A 78 8.21 -10.04 -3.57
CA LYS A 78 8.53 -11.43 -3.26
C LYS A 78 9.89 -11.81 -3.88
N GLY A 79 10.77 -12.37 -3.06
CA GLY A 79 12.14 -12.74 -3.47
C GLY A 79 13.20 -11.64 -3.27
N ASP A 80 12.80 -10.39 -3.01
CA ASP A 80 13.73 -9.29 -2.70
C ASP A 80 13.52 -8.77 -1.28
N ILE A 81 13.97 -9.57 -0.30
CA ILE A 81 13.66 -9.29 1.10
C ILE A 81 14.43 -8.12 1.70
N MET A 82 15.51 -7.68 1.04
CA MET A 82 16.45 -6.69 1.56
C MET A 82 16.14 -5.26 1.12
N ASN A 83 15.26 -5.08 0.12
CA ASN A 83 14.97 -3.77 -0.47
C ASN A 83 13.48 -3.37 -0.33
N PRO A 84 12.92 -3.33 0.89
CA PRO A 84 11.57 -2.81 1.08
C PRO A 84 11.50 -1.31 0.74
N LYS A 85 10.32 -0.86 0.34
CA LYS A 85 10.00 0.55 0.10
C LYS A 85 8.98 1.03 1.10
N TYR A 86 9.06 2.32 1.44
CA TYR A 86 8.23 2.93 2.47
C TYR A 86 7.40 4.10 1.95
N PRO A 87 6.44 3.86 1.04
CA PRO A 87 5.65 4.93 0.43
C PRO A 87 4.55 5.44 1.36
N ARG A 88 3.96 6.59 0.99
CA ARG A 88 2.76 7.12 1.64
C ARG A 88 1.49 6.81 0.87
N VAL A 89 0.40 6.66 1.60
CA VAL A 89 -0.95 6.64 1.03
C VAL A 89 -1.29 8.04 0.52
N ILE A 90 -1.41 8.17 -0.81
CA ILE A 90 -1.68 9.43 -1.52
C ILE A 90 -3.10 9.50 -2.09
N GLY A 91 -3.88 8.42 -2.01
CA GLY A 91 -5.24 8.44 -2.52
C GLY A 91 -5.98 7.11 -2.43
N GLY A 92 -7.20 7.15 -2.96
CA GLY A 92 -8.09 6.03 -3.15
C GLY A 92 -8.26 5.72 -4.64
N CYS A 93 -8.11 4.44 -5.01
CA CYS A 93 -8.17 3.95 -6.37
C CYS A 93 -9.28 2.93 -6.59
N ASP A 94 -9.89 3.04 -7.76
CA ASP A 94 -10.79 2.06 -8.32
C ASP A 94 -9.99 1.14 -9.27
N PHE A 95 -10.03 -0.16 -8.98
CA PHE A 95 -9.35 -1.22 -9.74
C PHE A 95 -10.29 -1.89 -10.75
N GLY A 96 -11.50 -1.38 -10.94
CA GLY A 96 -12.48 -1.85 -11.91
C GLY A 96 -13.70 -2.53 -11.28
N PRO A 97 -14.80 -2.63 -12.05
CA PRO A 97 -16.11 -3.07 -11.55
C PRO A 97 -16.17 -4.55 -11.15
N ASP A 98 -15.27 -5.38 -11.69
CA ASP A 98 -15.32 -6.84 -11.53
C ASP A 98 -14.36 -7.36 -10.43
N LEU A 99 -13.81 -6.48 -9.59
CA LEU A 99 -12.91 -6.90 -8.51
C LEU A 99 -13.71 -7.26 -7.26
N PRO A 100 -13.71 -8.54 -6.81
CA PRO A 100 -14.37 -8.92 -5.57
C PRO A 100 -13.76 -8.19 -4.37
N ASN A 101 -14.55 -7.93 -3.34
CA ASN A 101 -14.14 -7.07 -2.23
C ASN A 101 -12.95 -7.63 -1.45
N GLU A 102 -13.00 -8.94 -1.19
CA GLU A 102 -11.94 -9.71 -0.56
C GLU A 102 -10.65 -9.70 -1.38
N VAL A 103 -10.71 -9.42 -2.68
CA VAL A 103 -9.54 -9.27 -3.55
C VAL A 103 -9.07 -7.82 -3.53
N GLY A 104 -10.00 -6.86 -3.64
CA GLY A 104 -9.74 -5.41 -3.63
C GLY A 104 -9.01 -4.93 -2.38
N CYS A 105 -9.39 -5.42 -1.20
CA CYS A 105 -8.74 -5.05 0.07
C CYS A 105 -7.23 -5.30 0.10
N PHE A 106 -6.70 -6.22 -0.71
CA PHE A 106 -5.28 -6.53 -0.73
C PHE A 106 -4.51 -5.85 -1.86
N ASN A 107 -5.19 -5.14 -2.76
CA ASN A 107 -4.56 -4.53 -3.92
C ASN A 107 -4.23 -3.04 -3.69
N LEU A 108 -3.13 -2.63 -4.31
CA LEU A 108 -2.65 -1.26 -4.33
C LEU A 108 -2.14 -0.91 -5.72
N ALA A 109 -2.17 0.38 -6.02
CA ALA A 109 -1.49 0.97 -7.16
C ALA A 109 -0.36 1.87 -6.66
N VAL A 110 0.65 2.02 -7.49
CA VAL A 110 1.87 2.79 -7.16
C VAL A 110 2.01 3.95 -8.12
N ASN A 111 2.62 5.06 -7.67
CA ASN A 111 3.04 6.10 -8.58
C ASN A 111 4.29 5.69 -9.38
N GLN A 112 4.60 6.42 -10.45
CA GLN A 112 5.74 6.09 -11.32
C GLN A 112 7.07 6.05 -10.56
N LYS A 113 7.28 6.97 -9.61
CA LYS A 113 8.51 7.00 -8.82
C LYS A 113 8.71 5.74 -7.99
N LEU A 114 7.64 5.22 -7.39
CA LEU A 114 7.68 3.96 -6.66
C LEU A 114 7.79 2.76 -7.58
N PHE A 115 7.12 2.78 -8.72
CA PHE A 115 7.29 1.77 -9.76
C PHE A 115 8.76 1.62 -10.17
N ASP A 116 9.43 2.74 -10.49
CA ASP A 116 10.84 2.75 -10.89
C ASP A 116 11.76 2.32 -9.75
N ALA A 117 11.43 2.68 -8.50
CA ALA A 117 12.21 2.30 -7.32
C ALA A 117 12.23 0.78 -7.05
N PHE A 118 11.29 0.02 -7.62
CA PHE A 118 11.28 -1.44 -7.59
C PHE A 118 12.12 -2.10 -8.68
N ASN A 119 12.87 -1.32 -9.46
CA ASN A 119 13.73 -1.79 -10.55
C ASN A 119 12.98 -2.74 -11.50
N PRO A 120 11.93 -2.26 -12.18
CA PRO A 120 11.08 -3.09 -13.02
C PRO A 120 11.89 -3.72 -14.16
N THR A 121 11.51 -4.93 -14.57
CA THR A 121 12.04 -5.56 -15.79
C THR A 121 11.60 -4.77 -17.03
N GLU A 122 12.20 -5.06 -18.19
CA GLU A 122 11.80 -4.42 -19.44
C GLU A 122 10.33 -4.70 -19.79
N GLU A 123 9.86 -5.93 -19.55
CA GLU A 123 8.46 -6.30 -19.70
C GLU A 123 7.55 -5.52 -18.74
N GLU A 124 7.92 -5.43 -17.46
CA GLU A 124 7.17 -4.65 -16.46
C GLU A 124 7.09 -3.17 -16.88
N ARG A 125 8.19 -2.58 -17.36
CA ARG A 125 8.21 -1.19 -17.88
C ARG A 125 7.28 -1.02 -19.07
N SER A 126 7.29 -1.97 -20.00
CA SER A 126 6.47 -1.89 -21.22
C SER A 126 4.98 -1.94 -20.91
N THR A 127 4.59 -2.69 -19.88
CA THR A 127 3.19 -2.88 -19.46
C THR A 127 2.73 -1.90 -18.38
N GLY A 128 3.64 -1.25 -17.65
CA GLY A 128 3.30 -0.43 -16.48
C GLY A 128 2.82 -1.27 -15.30
N VAL A 129 3.21 -2.54 -15.25
CA VAL A 129 2.72 -3.54 -14.29
C VAL A 129 3.89 -4.28 -13.66
N LEU A 130 3.95 -4.30 -12.33
CA LEU A 130 4.83 -5.18 -11.57
C LEU A 130 4.12 -6.54 -11.42
N SER A 131 4.64 -7.55 -12.11
CA SER A 131 4.00 -8.86 -12.26
C SER A 131 4.23 -9.80 -11.08
N ASN A 132 5.24 -9.50 -10.26
CA ASN A 132 5.55 -10.25 -9.05
C ASN A 132 4.63 -9.87 -7.89
N ILE A 133 4.27 -10.87 -7.07
CA ILE A 133 3.51 -10.66 -5.83
C ILE A 133 4.26 -9.66 -4.95
N MET A 134 3.58 -8.58 -4.60
CA MET A 134 4.05 -7.61 -3.64
C MET A 134 3.36 -7.89 -2.31
N THR A 135 4.14 -7.92 -1.24
CA THR A 135 3.57 -7.98 0.10
C THR A 135 3.66 -6.61 0.73
N TRP A 136 2.59 -6.18 1.40
CA TRP A 136 2.53 -4.88 2.05
C TRP A 136 1.83 -4.92 3.40
N ASP A 137 2.12 -3.90 4.20
CA ASP A 137 1.38 -3.59 5.43
C ASP A 137 1.56 -2.10 5.74
N PHE A 138 0.73 -1.57 6.61
CA PHE A 138 1.00 -0.32 7.27
C PHE A 138 2.33 -0.40 8.05
N ASN A 139 3.16 0.65 7.97
CA ASN A 139 4.47 0.69 8.63
C ASN A 139 4.33 0.88 10.14
N ASN A 140 3.77 -0.12 10.80
CA ASN A 140 3.55 -0.23 12.24
C ASN A 140 3.66 -1.69 12.73
N LEU A 141 4.43 -2.53 12.03
CA LEU A 141 4.56 -3.96 12.33
C LEU A 141 4.94 -4.24 13.79
N LYS A 142 5.79 -3.40 14.38
CA LYS A 142 6.27 -3.54 15.77
C LYS A 142 5.46 -2.73 16.79
N GLY A 143 4.35 -2.08 16.39
CA GLY A 143 3.58 -1.19 17.25
C GLY A 143 4.28 0.11 17.66
N SER A 144 5.51 0.35 17.19
CA SER A 144 6.33 1.51 17.54
C SER A 144 6.04 2.75 16.68
N LYS A 145 5.31 2.60 15.58
CA LYS A 145 4.92 3.67 14.65
C LYS A 145 3.39 3.78 14.60
N LYS A 146 2.78 4.03 15.77
CA LYS A 146 1.32 4.02 15.95
C LYS A 146 0.58 4.94 14.97
N GLN A 147 1.17 6.06 14.59
CA GLN A 147 0.63 7.00 13.61
C GLN A 147 0.35 6.34 12.24
N ASN A 148 1.14 5.33 11.88
CA ASN A 148 0.99 4.59 10.64
C ASN A 148 0.07 3.38 10.76
N GLY A 149 -0.43 3.00 11.95
CA GLY A 149 -1.31 1.84 12.08
C GLY A 149 -2.60 2.00 11.26
N PRO A 150 -3.20 0.90 10.75
CA PRO A 150 -4.52 0.98 10.11
C PRO A 150 -5.55 1.50 11.12
N ASN A 151 -6.54 2.24 10.64
CA ASN A 151 -7.70 2.61 11.45
C ASN A 151 -8.69 1.46 11.62
#